data_AF-A0A7S2FGN9-F1
#
_entry.id   AF-A0A7S2FGN9-F1
#
_cell.length_a   1.000
_cell.length_b   1.000
_cell.length_c   1.000
_cell.angle_alpha   90.00
_cell.angle_beta   90.00
_cell.angle_gamma   90.00
#
_symmetry.space_group_name_H-M   'P 1'
#
loop_
_entity.id
_entity.type
_entity.pdbx_description
1 polymer ?
#
loop_
_entity_poly.entity_id
_entity_poly.type
_entity_poly.pdbx_seq_one_letter_code
_entity_poly.pdbx_strand_id
1 'polypeptide(L)'
;GGQVKSSEKRGAAGAENGAVGSSPIDTRLVALARVLACESEADLPPRSCWTLSTLGALRPPTHPATSPQVGRLRNQSQEIVALRALAGLCLVTLTAFPTTLEDDDALLAHWKNNQSEAPDGGWTLNTELAVKLRRQKKQVLVDCVKFLGELLKEKPKDAATRPDKSGPDPRDRKKNARGFGKK
;
A
#
# COMPACT_ATOMS: atom_id res chain seq x y z
N GLY A 1 12.29 -30.56 47.18
CA GLY A 1 12.93 -29.45 46.44
C GLY A 1 12.92 -29.77 44.95
N GLY A 2 12.72 -28.75 44.10
CA GLY A 2 13.05 -28.80 42.67
C GLY A 2 11.92 -29.13 41.70
N GLN A 3 10.87 -28.31 41.67
CA GLN A 3 9.93 -28.25 40.54
C GLN A 3 10.49 -27.27 39.49
N VAL A 4 11.00 -27.76 38.36
CA VAL A 4 11.48 -26.91 37.27
C VAL A 4 10.33 -26.72 36.26
N LYS A 5 9.71 -25.55 36.30
CA LYS A 5 8.90 -24.97 35.21
C LYS A 5 9.78 -23.97 34.45
N SER A 6 9.98 -24.18 33.16
CA SER A 6 10.31 -23.11 32.20
C SER A 6 9.99 -23.66 30.81
N SER A 7 8.75 -23.47 30.35
CA SER A 7 8.33 -22.31 29.56
C SER A 7 9.04 -22.27 28.21
N GLU A 8 8.60 -23.17 27.34
CA GLU A 8 8.71 -23.04 25.89
C GLU A 8 7.99 -21.73 25.49
N LYS A 9 8.76 -20.68 25.25
CA LYS A 9 8.25 -19.40 24.74
C LYS A 9 8.60 -19.30 23.26
N ARG A 10 7.97 -20.13 22.43
CA ARG A 10 7.83 -19.85 21.00
C ARG A 10 6.84 -18.70 20.87
N GLY A 11 7.36 -17.48 20.75
CA GLY A 11 6.57 -16.32 20.37
C GLY A 11 6.23 -16.38 18.88
N ALA A 12 5.24 -17.19 18.53
CA ALA A 12 4.45 -17.00 17.32
C ALA A 12 3.25 -16.11 17.71
N ALA A 13 3.32 -14.82 17.40
CA ALA A 13 2.23 -13.84 17.41
C ALA A 13 2.83 -12.50 16.93
N GLY A 14 2.29 -11.72 15.99
CA GLY A 14 0.96 -11.76 15.41
C GLY A 14 1.01 -11.51 13.90
N ALA A 15 0.62 -12.54 13.17
CA ALA A 15 0.14 -12.44 11.82
C ALA A 15 -1.39 -12.38 11.88
N GLU A 16 -1.97 -11.25 12.27
CA GLU A 16 -3.41 -11.01 12.11
C GLU A 16 -3.80 -9.62 12.61
N ASN A 17 -4.11 -8.72 11.66
CA ASN A 17 -5.08 -7.62 11.74
C ASN A 17 -4.94 -6.79 10.44
N GLY A 18 -5.77 -6.94 9.40
CA GLY A 18 -7.01 -7.68 9.33
C GLY A 18 -7.37 -8.05 7.90
N ALA A 19 -8.29 -9.02 7.80
CA ALA A 19 -8.87 -9.49 6.56
C ALA A 19 -9.66 -8.35 5.86
N VAL A 20 -8.95 -7.64 4.97
CA VAL A 20 -9.51 -6.91 3.84
C VAL A 20 -8.55 -7.17 2.68
N GLY A 21 -8.79 -8.22 1.90
CA GLY A 21 -8.08 -8.57 0.66
C GLY A 21 -6.55 -8.56 0.72
N SER A 22 -5.91 -9.73 0.64
CA SER A 22 -4.46 -9.79 0.37
C SER A 22 -4.10 -8.82 -0.75
N SER A 23 -3.15 -7.90 -0.51
CA SER A 23 -2.76 -6.92 -1.52
C SER A 23 -2.40 -7.66 -2.82
N PRO A 24 -2.91 -7.22 -3.99
CA PRO A 24 -2.59 -7.86 -5.26
C PRO A 24 -1.14 -7.58 -5.71
N ILE A 25 -0.36 -6.82 -4.93
CA ILE A 25 0.98 -6.36 -5.28
C ILE A 25 2.00 -6.95 -4.30
N ASP A 26 3.07 -7.53 -4.85
CA ASP A 26 4.19 -8.05 -4.08
C ASP A 26 4.90 -6.91 -3.31
N THR A 27 5.17 -7.14 -2.03
CA THR A 27 5.84 -6.18 -1.15
C THR A 27 7.24 -5.78 -1.63
N ARG A 28 7.92 -6.65 -2.37
CA ARG A 28 9.23 -6.39 -2.99
C ARG A 28 9.11 -5.38 -4.12
N LEU A 29 8.03 -5.44 -4.90
CA LEU A 29 7.76 -4.46 -5.97
C LEU A 29 7.47 -3.08 -5.39
N VAL A 30 6.73 -3.04 -4.29
CA VAL A 30 6.46 -1.78 -3.57
C VAL A 30 7.76 -1.19 -3.02
N ALA A 31 8.59 -2.01 -2.39
CA ALA A 31 9.88 -1.58 -1.87
C ALA A 31 10.78 -1.06 -3.00
N LEU A 32 10.89 -1.79 -4.12
CA LEU A 32 11.66 -1.38 -5.29
C LEU A 32 11.16 -0.06 -5.87
N ALA A 33 9.85 0.08 -6.07
CA ALA A 33 9.26 1.32 -6.61
C ALA A 33 9.56 2.53 -5.73
N ARG A 34 9.57 2.36 -4.41
CA ARG A 34 9.93 3.43 -3.46
C ARG A 34 11.39 3.82 -3.56
N VAL A 35 12.29 2.84 -3.68
CA VAL A 35 13.72 3.10 -3.88
C VAL A 35 13.97 3.83 -5.19
N LEU A 36 13.28 3.43 -6.27
CA LEU A 36 13.38 4.08 -7.57
C LEU A 36 12.75 5.48 -7.62
N ALA A 37 11.85 5.80 -6.70
CA ALA A 37 11.23 7.12 -6.59
C ALA A 37 12.10 8.14 -5.82
N CYS A 38 13.20 7.69 -5.19
CA CYS A 38 14.14 8.59 -4.54
C CYS A 38 15.04 9.27 -5.58
N GLU A 39 15.14 10.59 -5.53
CA GLU A 39 15.93 11.39 -6.47
C GLU A 39 17.42 11.38 -6.12
N SER A 40 17.75 11.16 -4.85
CA SER A 40 19.10 11.13 -4.34
C SER A 40 19.30 10.07 -3.25
N GLU A 41 20.55 9.69 -2.99
CA GLU A 41 20.88 8.78 -1.88
C GLU A 41 20.49 9.38 -0.51
N ALA A 42 20.47 10.71 -0.40
CA ALA A 42 20.08 11.42 0.82
C ALA A 42 18.59 11.25 1.16
N ASP A 43 17.76 10.92 0.17
CA ASP A 43 16.33 10.63 0.36
C ASP A 43 16.07 9.22 0.90
N LEU A 44 17.09 8.35 0.85
CA LEU A 44 16.94 6.98 1.32
C LEU A 44 16.85 6.95 2.85
N PRO A 45 15.94 6.14 3.42
CA PRO A 45 15.94 5.85 4.84
C PRO A 45 17.32 5.35 5.31
N PRO A 46 17.69 5.58 6.59
CA PRO A 46 18.86 4.93 7.18
C PRO A 46 18.80 3.42 6.97
N ARG A 47 19.95 2.77 6.74
CA ARG A 47 20.02 1.31 6.47
C ARG A 47 19.33 0.44 7.51
N SER A 48 19.26 0.89 8.77
CA SER A 48 18.55 0.21 9.86
C SER A 48 17.03 0.15 9.67
N CYS A 49 16.47 0.98 8.79
CA CYS A 49 15.04 1.09 8.50
C CYS A 49 14.65 0.42 7.18
N TRP A 50 15.61 -0.14 6.43
CA TRP A 50 15.41 -0.86 5.17
C TRP A 50 15.07 -2.33 5.44
N THR A 51 13.82 -2.59 5.81
CA THR A 51 13.31 -3.95 5.86
C THR A 51 12.19 -4.09 4.83
N LEU A 52 12.00 -5.30 4.31
CA LEU A 52 10.88 -5.55 3.39
C LEU A 52 9.53 -5.26 4.05
N SER A 53 9.42 -5.43 5.37
CA SER A 53 8.22 -5.09 6.13
C SER A 53 7.99 -3.58 6.23
N THR A 54 9.03 -2.74 6.29
CA THR A 54 8.89 -1.27 6.35
C THR A 54 8.73 -0.66 4.95
N LEU A 55 9.55 -1.08 4.00
CA LEU A 55 9.57 -0.59 2.62
C LEU A 55 8.52 -1.23 1.73
N GLY A 56 8.02 -2.41 2.06
CA GLY A 56 6.97 -3.08 1.29
C GLY A 56 5.56 -2.86 1.83
N ALA A 57 5.41 -2.31 3.04
CA ALA A 57 4.09 -2.07 3.63
C ALA A 57 3.34 -1.00 2.84
N LEU A 58 2.18 -1.32 2.27
CA LEU A 58 1.39 -0.36 1.49
C LEU A 58 0.67 0.67 2.38
N ARG A 59 0.30 0.29 3.60
CA ARG A 59 -0.21 1.22 4.62
C ARG A 59 0.81 1.40 5.75
N PRO A 60 0.94 2.62 6.32
CA PRO A 60 1.66 2.78 7.59
C PRO A 60 1.02 1.87 8.64
N PRO A 61 1.79 1.26 9.56
CA PRO A 61 1.21 0.53 10.67
C PRO A 61 0.29 1.47 11.46
N THR A 62 -0.96 1.08 11.64
CA THR A 62 -2.00 1.85 12.36
C THR A 62 -1.70 1.99 13.85
N HIS A 63 -0.71 1.27 14.38
CA HIS A 63 -0.24 1.41 15.74
C HIS A 63 0.91 2.43 15.85
N PRO A 64 0.70 3.61 16.47
CA PRO A 64 1.75 4.60 16.71
C PRO A 64 2.82 4.10 17.70
N ALA A 65 2.58 2.99 18.40
CA ALA A 65 3.47 2.43 19.41
C ALA A 65 4.66 1.64 18.83
N THR A 66 4.57 1.14 17.59
CA THR A 66 5.57 0.20 17.03
C THR A 66 6.56 0.81 16.06
N SER A 67 6.33 2.00 15.51
CA SER A 67 7.39 2.72 14.77
C SER A 67 7.07 4.19 14.54
N PRO A 68 7.50 5.11 15.41
CA PRO A 68 7.48 6.55 15.13
C PRO A 68 8.37 6.95 13.93
N GLN A 69 9.13 6.01 13.35
CA GLN A 69 10.01 6.24 12.20
C GLN A 69 9.30 5.97 10.87
N VAL A 70 8.40 4.98 10.76
CA VAL A 70 7.72 4.68 9.48
C VAL A 70 6.84 5.83 8.98
N GLY A 71 6.23 6.61 9.89
CA GLY A 71 5.46 7.81 9.54
C GLY A 71 6.30 9.03 9.17
N ARG A 72 7.60 9.05 9.53
CA ARG A 72 8.55 10.13 9.19
C ARG A 72 9.46 9.82 8.00
N LEU A 73 9.54 8.56 7.60
CA LEU A 73 10.39 8.07 6.51
C LEU A 73 9.75 8.16 5.13
N ARG A 74 8.48 8.60 5.02
CA ARG A 74 7.79 8.73 3.74
C ARG A 74 7.69 10.19 3.36
N ASN A 75 8.56 10.62 2.46
CA ASN A 75 8.27 11.81 1.67
C ASN A 75 7.00 11.52 0.86
N GLN A 76 5.92 12.23 1.15
CA GLN A 76 4.62 11.98 0.54
C GLN A 76 4.68 12.14 -0.99
N SER A 77 5.53 13.03 -1.52
CA SER A 77 5.72 13.16 -2.96
C SER A 77 6.34 11.89 -3.57
N GLN A 78 7.35 11.31 -2.93
CA GLN A 78 8.01 10.08 -3.39
C GLN A 78 7.07 8.87 -3.31
N GLU A 79 6.24 8.79 -2.27
CA GLU A 79 5.21 7.75 -2.17
C GLU A 79 4.20 7.85 -3.32
N ILE A 80 3.73 9.06 -3.63
CA ILE A 80 2.82 9.29 -4.76
C ILE A 80 3.50 8.91 -6.09
N VAL A 81 4.78 9.27 -6.27
CA VAL A 81 5.56 8.91 -7.47
C VAL A 81 5.68 7.38 -7.59
N ALA A 82 6.05 6.68 -6.51
CA ALA A 82 6.17 5.22 -6.51
C ALA A 82 4.85 4.52 -6.84
N LEU A 83 3.75 4.94 -6.22
CA LEU A 83 2.42 4.36 -6.47
C LEU A 83 1.92 4.67 -7.89
N ARG A 84 2.17 5.89 -8.40
CA ARG A 84 1.84 6.24 -9.79
C ARG A 84 2.68 5.45 -10.80
N ALA A 85 3.96 5.21 -10.52
CA ALA A 85 4.82 4.40 -11.37
C ALA A 85 4.32 2.95 -11.45
N LEU A 86 3.95 2.35 -10.31
CA LEU A 86 3.34 1.01 -10.27
C LEU A 86 2.00 0.95 -11.02
N ALA A 87 1.15 1.96 -10.86
CA ALA A 87 -0.13 2.04 -11.56
C ALA A 87 0.08 2.19 -13.07
N GLY A 88 1.03 3.06 -13.47
CA GLY A 88 1.43 3.26 -14.85
C GLY A 88 1.97 1.98 -15.49
N LEU A 89 2.81 1.22 -14.77
CA LEU A 89 3.32 -0.07 -15.25
C LEU A 89 2.18 -1.07 -15.49
N CYS A 90 1.19 -1.13 -14.59
CA CYS A 90 0.03 -2.00 -14.77
C CYS A 90 -0.79 -1.58 -16.01
N LEU A 91 -1.00 -0.29 -16.21
CA LEU A 91 -1.72 0.26 -17.37
C LEU A 91 -0.98 -0.02 -18.69
N VAL A 92 0.33 0.20 -18.75
CA VAL A 92 1.14 -0.12 -19.93
C VAL A 92 1.15 -1.63 -20.20
N THR A 93 1.16 -2.46 -19.16
CA THR A 93 1.08 -3.91 -19.34
C THR A 93 -0.29 -4.34 -19.87
N LEU A 94 -1.37 -3.65 -19.47
CA LEU A 94 -2.72 -3.89 -19.98
C LEU A 94 -2.84 -3.58 -21.48
N THR A 95 -2.16 -2.55 -22.00
CA THR A 95 -2.20 -2.21 -23.43
C THR A 95 -1.46 -3.21 -24.32
N ALA A 96 -0.63 -4.07 -23.74
CA ALA A 96 0.05 -5.15 -24.48
C ALA A 96 -0.88 -6.33 -24.83
N PHE A 97 -2.08 -6.40 -24.23
CA PHE A 97 -3.05 -7.45 -24.56
C PHE A 97 -3.83 -7.08 -25.83
N PRO A 98 -4.00 -8.02 -26.78
CA PRO A 98 -4.72 -7.77 -28.03
C PRO A 98 -6.25 -7.74 -27.87
N THR A 99 -6.78 -8.06 -26.68
CA THR A 99 -8.22 -8.13 -26.40
C THR A 99 -8.54 -7.53 -25.04
N THR A 100 -9.76 -7.04 -24.87
CA THR A 100 -10.30 -6.51 -23.60
C THR A 100 -10.80 -7.64 -22.69
N LEU A 101 -11.13 -7.33 -21.42
CA LEU A 101 -11.69 -8.33 -20.50
C LEU A 101 -13.06 -8.82 -21.01
N GLU A 102 -13.84 -7.88 -21.53
CA GLU A 102 -15.16 -8.08 -22.12
C GLU A 102 -15.08 -9.01 -23.34
N ASP A 103 -14.06 -8.84 -24.20
CA ASP A 103 -13.82 -9.74 -25.33
C ASP A 103 -13.52 -11.17 -24.86
N ASP A 104 -12.70 -11.33 -23.81
CA ASP A 104 -12.37 -12.66 -23.28
C ASP A 104 -13.57 -13.32 -22.60
N ASP A 105 -14.43 -12.54 -21.93
CA ASP A 105 -15.69 -13.02 -21.36
C ASP A 105 -16.69 -13.43 -22.45
N ALA A 106 -16.83 -12.64 -23.50
CA ALA A 106 -17.68 -12.94 -24.65
C ALA A 106 -17.23 -14.21 -25.38
N LEU A 107 -15.91 -14.36 -25.59
CA LEU A 107 -15.34 -15.59 -26.10
C LEU A 107 -15.77 -16.75 -25.20
N LEU A 108 -15.42 -16.75 -23.91
CA LEU A 108 -15.67 -17.89 -23.01
C LEU A 108 -17.17 -18.25 -22.91
N ALA A 109 -18.06 -17.28 -23.03
CA ALA A 109 -19.50 -17.51 -23.08
C ALA A 109 -19.92 -18.23 -24.38
N HIS A 110 -19.42 -17.76 -25.53
CA HIS A 110 -19.66 -18.41 -26.83
C HIS A 110 -19.15 -19.85 -26.85
N TRP A 111 -18.02 -20.13 -26.18
CA TRP A 111 -17.50 -21.50 -26.08
C TRP A 111 -18.49 -22.43 -25.41
N LYS A 112 -18.97 -22.01 -24.23
CA LYS A 112 -19.86 -22.81 -23.40
C LYS A 112 -21.18 -23.09 -24.11
N ASN A 113 -21.67 -22.13 -24.88
CA ASN A 113 -22.89 -22.28 -25.66
C ASN A 113 -22.70 -23.21 -26.88
N ASN A 114 -21.51 -23.27 -27.45
CA ASN A 114 -21.23 -24.08 -28.65
C ASN A 114 -20.65 -25.46 -28.33
N GLN A 115 -20.40 -25.80 -27.06
CA GLN A 115 -19.95 -27.16 -26.67
C GLN A 115 -20.99 -28.24 -26.96
N SER A 116 -22.27 -27.90 -27.16
CA SER A 116 -23.33 -28.86 -27.51
C SER A 116 -23.38 -29.22 -29.00
N GLU A 117 -22.74 -28.45 -29.87
CA GLU A 117 -22.68 -28.71 -31.31
C GLU A 117 -21.22 -29.01 -31.70
N ALA A 118 -20.88 -30.29 -31.80
CA ALA A 118 -19.51 -30.75 -32.07
C ALA A 118 -18.93 -30.09 -33.34
N PRO A 119 -17.80 -29.35 -33.27
CA PRO A 119 -17.19 -28.79 -34.47
C PRO A 119 -15.88 -29.53 -34.82
N ASP A 120 -15.84 -30.08 -36.03
CA ASP A 120 -14.68 -30.73 -36.69
C ASP A 120 -13.47 -29.81 -36.97
N GLY A 121 -13.46 -28.61 -36.41
CA GLY A 121 -12.32 -27.67 -36.43
C GLY A 121 -12.31 -26.77 -35.18
N GLY A 122 -12.97 -27.24 -34.13
CA GLY A 122 -13.41 -26.49 -32.98
C GLY A 122 -12.29 -26.02 -32.06
N TRP A 123 -12.55 -24.88 -31.47
CA TRP A 123 -11.82 -24.28 -30.36
C TRP A 123 -11.34 -25.36 -29.36
N THR A 124 -10.03 -25.43 -29.08
CA THR A 124 -9.47 -26.55 -28.29
C THR A 124 -9.46 -26.23 -26.79
N LEU A 125 -9.30 -27.26 -25.94
CA LEU A 125 -9.04 -27.08 -24.50
C LEU A 125 -7.85 -26.12 -24.26
N ASN A 126 -6.81 -26.22 -25.09
CA ASN A 126 -5.63 -25.33 -25.01
C ASN A 126 -5.99 -23.88 -25.29
N THR A 127 -6.88 -23.64 -26.24
CA THR A 127 -7.33 -22.28 -26.58
C THR A 127 -8.25 -21.72 -25.49
N GLU A 128 -9.11 -22.54 -24.88
CA GLU A 128 -9.89 -22.14 -23.70
C GLU A 128 -8.98 -21.76 -22.52
N LEU A 129 -7.97 -22.59 -22.22
CA LEU A 129 -6.99 -22.32 -21.18
C LEU A 129 -6.21 -21.03 -21.47
N ALA A 130 -5.82 -20.79 -22.73
CA ALA A 130 -5.14 -19.56 -23.12
C ALA A 130 -6.01 -18.32 -22.87
N VAL A 131 -7.29 -18.37 -23.21
CA VAL A 131 -8.24 -17.26 -22.99
C VAL A 131 -8.48 -17.03 -21.49
N LYS A 132 -8.66 -18.11 -20.70
CA LYS A 132 -8.79 -18.01 -19.23
C LYS A 132 -7.56 -17.39 -18.59
N LEU A 133 -6.36 -17.84 -18.97
CA LEU A 133 -5.10 -17.31 -18.45
C LEU A 133 -4.92 -15.83 -18.82
N ARG A 134 -5.22 -15.47 -20.08
CA ARG A 134 -5.15 -14.09 -20.56
C ARG A 134 -6.11 -13.18 -19.79
N ARG A 135 -7.36 -13.62 -19.61
CA ARG A 135 -8.37 -12.93 -18.81
C ARG A 135 -7.91 -12.73 -17.36
N GLN A 136 -7.40 -13.79 -16.73
CA GLN A 136 -6.95 -13.72 -15.34
C GLN A 136 -5.76 -12.75 -15.16
N LYS A 137 -4.81 -12.75 -16.10
CA LYS A 137 -3.70 -11.78 -16.09
C LYS A 137 -4.21 -10.33 -16.19
N LYS A 138 -5.15 -10.06 -17.09
CA LYS A 138 -5.79 -8.74 -17.19
C LYS A 138 -6.54 -8.36 -15.91
N GLN A 139 -7.29 -9.30 -15.33
CA GLN A 139 -8.03 -9.07 -14.10
C GLN A 139 -7.09 -8.66 -12.95
N VAL A 140 -5.98 -9.38 -12.77
CA VAL A 140 -4.97 -9.04 -11.74
C VAL A 140 -4.43 -7.62 -11.96
N LEU A 141 -4.11 -7.24 -13.20
CA LEU A 141 -3.63 -5.90 -13.50
C LEU A 141 -4.69 -4.82 -13.22
N VAL A 142 -5.96 -5.07 -13.57
CA VAL A 142 -7.08 -4.17 -13.26
C VAL A 142 -7.27 -4.02 -11.74
N ASP A 143 -7.19 -5.12 -11.00
CA ASP A 143 -7.29 -5.11 -9.54
C ASP A 143 -6.13 -4.34 -8.90
N CYS A 144 -4.90 -4.49 -9.41
CA CYS A 144 -3.75 -3.68 -9.02
C CYS A 144 -3.99 -2.18 -9.26
N VAL A 145 -4.47 -1.80 -10.45
CA VAL A 145 -4.75 -0.39 -10.78
C VAL A 145 -5.82 0.20 -9.86
N LYS A 146 -6.92 -0.54 -9.63
CA LYS A 146 -7.98 -0.12 -8.70
C LYS A 146 -7.44 0.05 -7.29
N PHE A 147 -6.70 -0.94 -6.80
CA PHE A 147 -6.12 -0.92 -5.46
C PHE A 147 -5.15 0.26 -5.26
N LEU A 148 -4.24 0.49 -6.22
CA LEU A 148 -3.34 1.66 -6.19
C LEU A 148 -4.09 2.98 -6.31
N GLY A 149 -5.16 3.02 -7.12
CA GLY A 149 -6.03 4.17 -7.25
C GLY A 149 -6.71 4.55 -5.93
N GLU A 150 -7.18 3.56 -5.16
CA GLU A 150 -7.73 3.81 -3.82
C GLU A 150 -6.66 4.31 -2.84
N LEU A 151 -5.45 3.73 -2.87
CA LEU A 151 -4.33 4.23 -2.05
C LEU A 151 -3.92 5.67 -2.40
N LEU A 152 -3.98 6.06 -3.68
CA LEU A 152 -3.69 7.42 -4.12
C LEU A 152 -4.81 8.42 -3.73
N LYS A 153 -6.04 7.95 -3.54
CA LYS A 153 -7.18 8.76 -3.08
C LYS A 153 -7.22 8.91 -1.57
N GLU A 154 -6.63 7.98 -0.82
CA GLU A 154 -6.49 8.07 0.64
C GLU A 154 -5.70 9.34 0.99
N LYS A 155 -6.43 10.41 1.30
CA LYS A 155 -5.84 11.65 1.86
C LYS A 155 -5.16 11.29 3.18
N PRO A 156 -3.99 11.85 3.48
CA PRO A 156 -3.35 11.63 4.78
C PRO A 156 -4.31 12.09 5.88
N LYS A 157 -4.85 11.12 6.62
CA LYS A 157 -5.49 11.39 7.90
C LYS A 157 -4.36 11.58 8.90
N ASP A 158 -3.93 12.83 9.04
CA ASP A 158 -3.28 13.45 10.21
C ASP A 158 -2.16 14.42 9.80
N ALA A 159 -2.57 15.66 9.52
CA ALA A 159 -1.90 16.81 10.14
C ALA A 159 -2.83 17.27 11.27
N ALA A 160 -2.48 16.89 12.49
CA ALA A 160 -3.21 17.16 13.70
C ALA A 160 -3.63 18.64 13.83
N THR A 161 -4.87 18.82 14.32
CA THR A 161 -5.20 19.65 15.47
C THR A 161 -3.95 20.20 16.18
N ARG A 162 -3.53 21.42 15.81
CA ARG A 162 -2.78 22.25 16.76
C ARG A 162 -3.80 22.65 17.83
N PRO A 163 -3.61 22.34 19.12
CA PRO A 163 -4.21 23.22 20.10
C PRO A 163 -3.55 24.58 19.87
N ASP A 164 -4.37 25.57 19.52
CA ASP A 164 -3.96 26.96 19.55
C ASP A 164 -3.42 27.24 20.95
N LYS A 165 -2.10 27.24 21.10
CA LYS A 165 -1.45 27.90 22.21
C LYS A 165 -1.50 29.38 21.89
N SER A 166 -2.69 29.98 22.02
CA SER A 166 -2.84 31.34 22.52
C SER A 166 -2.41 31.35 24.00
N GLY A 167 -1.14 31.02 24.22
CA GLY A 167 -0.45 31.37 25.45
C GLY A 167 -0.36 32.90 25.47
N PRO A 168 -0.63 33.56 26.60
CA PRO A 168 -0.56 35.01 26.68
C PRO A 168 0.82 35.49 26.24
N ASP A 169 0.84 36.53 25.41
CA ASP A 169 2.04 37.19 24.90
C ASP A 169 3.00 37.48 26.08
N PRO A 170 4.28 37.07 26.01
CA PRO A 170 5.29 37.39 27.03
C PRO A 170 5.47 38.89 27.27
N ARG A 171 4.91 39.75 26.40
CA ARG A 171 4.95 41.22 26.52
C ARG A 171 3.93 41.79 27.51
N ASP A 172 2.90 41.03 27.91
CA ASP A 172 1.91 41.52 28.88
C ASP A 172 2.30 41.33 30.35
N ARG A 173 3.40 40.61 30.63
CA ARG A 173 3.89 40.42 32.01
C ARG A 173 4.63 41.62 32.61
N LYS A 174 4.82 42.72 31.87
CA LYS A 174 5.60 43.88 32.34
C LYS A 174 4.79 45.07 32.87
N LYS A 175 3.46 44.98 33.01
CA LYS A 175 2.65 46.12 33.51
C LYS A 175 2.26 46.10 35.00
N ASN A 176 2.42 44.99 35.74
CA ASN A 176 1.96 44.93 37.14
C ASN A 176 3.07 44.66 38.17
N ALA A 177 4.24 45.29 38.01
CA ALA A 177 5.33 45.21 39.00
C ALA A 177 5.79 46.58 39.56
N ARG A 178 4.93 47.60 39.54
CA ARG A 178 5.17 48.87 40.25
C ARG A 178 3.89 49.38 40.89
N GLY A 179 3.56 48.80 42.03
CA GLY A 179 2.41 49.19 42.83
C GLY A 179 2.49 48.70 44.26
N PHE A 180 3.68 48.61 44.84
CA PHE A 180 3.86 48.48 46.28
C PHE A 180 5.01 49.39 46.72
N GLY A 181 4.68 50.34 47.59
CA GLY A 181 5.64 51.19 48.28
C GLY A 181 5.58 52.65 47.88
N LYS A 182 4.72 53.41 48.57
CA LYS A 182 5.07 54.75 49.05
C LYS A 182 4.15 55.15 50.22
N LYS A 183 4.78 55.14 51.39
CA LYS A 183 4.57 55.96 52.61
C LYS A 183 3.22 55.86 53.30
#